data_AF-A0A2J0L2L2-F1
#
_entry.id   AF-A0A2J0L2L2-F1
#
_cell.length_a   1.000
_cell.length_b   1.000
_cell.length_c   1.000
_cell.angle_alpha   90.00
_cell.angle_beta   90.00
_cell.angle_gamma   90.00
#
_symmetry.space_group_name_H-M   'P 1'
#
loop_
_entity.id
_entity.type
_entity.pdbx_description
1 polymer ?
#
loop_
_entity_poly.entity_id
_entity_poly.type
_entity_poly.pdbx_seq_one_letter_code
_entity_poly.pdbx_strand_id
1 'polypeptide(L)'
;MKLKGSQTEKNLLAAFAGESQARNRYTYFAGVAKKEGYEQISAIFLETADNEKEHAKRFFRLLEGGDVEIVAAYPAGVIGDTAGNLKAAADGEQFEWTKLYKGFED
;
A
#
# COMPACT_ATOMS: atom_id res chain seq x y z
N MET A 1 -7.88 7.23 24.67
CA MET A 1 -8.65 6.06 24.21
C MET A 1 -7.67 4.90 24.04
N LYS A 2 -8.00 3.67 24.43
CA LYS A 2 -7.09 2.51 24.24
C LYS A 2 -7.32 1.93 22.85
N LEU A 3 -6.25 1.68 22.08
CA LEU A 3 -6.36 1.09 20.75
C LEU A 3 -6.61 -0.41 20.82
N LYS A 4 -6.03 -1.09 21.81
CA LYS A 4 -6.20 -2.54 21.99
C LYS A 4 -7.66 -3.01 21.98
N GLY A 5 -7.97 -3.93 21.08
CA GLY A 5 -9.30 -4.54 20.88
C GLY A 5 -10.28 -3.68 20.08
N SER A 6 -9.89 -2.48 19.64
CA SER A 6 -10.76 -1.59 18.86
C SER A 6 -10.79 -1.94 17.37
N GLN A 7 -11.81 -1.44 16.66
CA GLN A 7 -11.82 -1.50 15.20
C GLN A 7 -10.67 -0.67 14.60
N THR A 8 -10.29 0.44 15.23
CA THR A 8 -9.15 1.26 14.80
C THR A 8 -7.83 0.49 14.82
N GLU A 9 -7.59 -0.38 15.80
CA GLU A 9 -6.39 -1.25 15.82
C GLU A 9 -6.36 -2.19 14.61
N LYS A 10 -7.50 -2.81 14.28
CA LYS A 10 -7.62 -3.68 13.09
C LYS A 10 -7.43 -2.88 11.80
N ASN A 11 -8.02 -1.68 11.71
CA ASN A 11 -7.89 -0.80 10.55
C ASN A 11 -6.43 -0.37 10.33
N LEU A 12 -5.73 0.02 11.41
CA LEU A 12 -4.30 0.38 11.35
C LEU A 12 -3.43 -0.79 10.88
N LEU A 13 -3.70 -2.01 11.37
CA LEU A 13 -2.96 -3.19 10.92
C LEU A 13 -3.29 -3.55 9.47
N ALA A 14 -4.54 -3.44 9.05
CA ALA A 14 -4.96 -3.66 7.67
C ALA A 14 -4.32 -2.65 6.70
N ALA A 15 -4.28 -1.36 7.08
CA ALA A 15 -3.58 -0.31 6.35
C ALA A 15 -2.09 -0.62 6.24
N PHE A 16 -1.43 -0.93 7.37
CA PHE A 16 -0.02 -1.31 7.38
C PHE A 16 0.27 -2.49 6.43
N ALA A 17 -0.58 -3.52 6.43
CA ALA A 17 -0.44 -4.67 5.54
C ALA A 17 -0.67 -4.31 4.06
N GLY A 18 -1.62 -3.42 3.76
CA GLY A 18 -1.88 -2.92 2.41
C GLY A 18 -0.69 -2.12 1.86
N GLU A 19 -0.23 -1.14 2.63
CA GLU A 19 0.89 -0.25 2.30
C GLU A 19 2.21 -1.00 2.12
N SER A 20 2.46 -1.99 2.99
CA SER A 20 3.63 -2.87 2.87
C SER A 20 3.62 -3.66 1.57
N GLN A 21 2.44 -4.09 1.11
CA GLN A 21 2.30 -4.78 -0.17
C GLN A 21 2.38 -3.80 -1.36
N ALA A 22 1.83 -2.60 -1.24
CA ALA A 22 1.90 -1.55 -2.26
C ALA A 22 3.36 -1.18 -2.56
N ARG A 23 4.15 -0.90 -1.52
CA ARG A 23 5.61 -0.68 -1.62
C ARG A 23 6.31 -1.76 -2.47
N ASN A 24 6.03 -3.03 -2.18
CA ASN A 24 6.66 -4.14 -2.90
C ASN A 24 6.23 -4.15 -4.38
N ARG A 25 4.93 -4.01 -4.66
CA ARG A 25 4.42 -3.95 -6.04
C ARG A 25 5.06 -2.81 -6.83
N TYR A 26 5.10 -1.61 -6.26
CA TYR A 26 5.69 -0.44 -6.92
C TYR A 26 7.18 -0.62 -7.18
N THR A 27 7.92 -1.25 -6.25
CA THR A 27 9.32 -1.61 -6.49
C THR A 27 9.47 -2.59 -7.66
N TYR A 28 8.55 -3.56 -7.81
CA TYR A 28 8.57 -4.48 -8.95
C TYR A 28 8.22 -3.78 -10.26
N PHE A 29 7.22 -2.91 -10.24
CA PHE A 29 6.78 -2.13 -11.40
C PHE A 29 7.86 -1.16 -11.87
N ALA A 30 8.61 -0.56 -10.95
CA ALA A 30 9.80 0.23 -11.27
C ALA A 30 10.82 -0.58 -12.08
N GLY A 31 11.04 -1.85 -11.70
CA GLY A 31 11.93 -2.76 -12.41
C GLY A 31 11.47 -3.06 -13.84
N VAL A 32 10.16 -3.18 -14.06
CA VAL A 32 9.59 -3.35 -15.41
C VAL A 32 9.77 -2.06 -16.22
N ALA A 33 9.38 -0.91 -15.67
CA ALA A 33 9.53 0.39 -16.33
C ALA A 33 10.97 0.65 -16.79
N LYS A 34 11.94 0.30 -15.94
CA LYS A 34 13.35 0.40 -16.30
C LYS A 34 13.74 -0.50 -17.47
N LYS A 35 13.30 -1.77 -17.46
CA LYS A 35 13.58 -2.72 -18.56
C LYS A 35 12.96 -2.30 -19.89
N GLU A 36 11.82 -1.61 -19.84
CA GLU A 36 11.15 -1.07 -21.03
C GLU A 36 11.72 0.30 -21.47
N GLY A 37 12.73 0.84 -20.78
CA GLY A 37 13.40 2.09 -21.13
C GLY A 37 12.75 3.36 -20.54
N TYR A 38 11.76 3.21 -19.67
CA TYR A 38 11.07 4.32 -19.00
C TYR A 38 11.75 4.69 -17.67
N GLU A 39 12.95 5.24 -17.73
CA GLU A 39 13.74 5.58 -16.54
C GLU A 39 13.02 6.56 -15.59
N GLN A 40 12.32 7.57 -16.13
CA GLN A 40 11.56 8.51 -15.31
C GLN A 40 10.39 7.83 -14.59
N ILE A 41 9.68 6.93 -15.27
CA ILE A 41 8.55 6.19 -14.67
C ILE A 41 9.07 5.21 -13.62
N SER A 42 10.22 4.58 -13.86
CA SER A 42 10.89 3.74 -12.86
C SER A 42 11.22 4.54 -11.59
N ALA A 43 11.80 5.73 -11.74
CA ALA A 43 12.11 6.60 -10.60
C ALA A 43 10.85 7.01 -9.82
N ILE A 44 9.76 7.34 -10.52
CA ILE A 44 8.48 7.68 -9.89
C ILE A 44 7.93 6.50 -9.10
N PHE A 45 7.91 5.28 -9.66
CA PHE A 45 7.47 4.10 -8.92
C PHE A 45 8.32 3.84 -7.66
N LEU A 46 9.64 4.08 -7.71
CA LEU A 46 10.50 3.95 -6.53
C LEU A 46 10.21 5.03 -5.48
N GLU A 47 9.99 6.27 -5.91
CA GLU A 47 9.59 7.37 -5.02
C GLU A 47 8.25 7.05 -4.33
N THR A 48 7.26 6.59 -5.08
CA THR A 48 5.96 6.17 -4.53
C THR A 48 6.11 4.98 -3.58
N ALA A 49 6.93 3.98 -3.92
CA ALA A 49 7.25 2.89 -2.98
C ALA A 49 7.86 3.39 -1.67
N ASP A 50 8.69 4.43 -1.72
CA ASP A 50 9.26 5.07 -0.54
C ASP A 50 8.23 5.90 0.25
N ASN A 51 7.21 6.44 -0.42
CA ASN A 51 6.09 7.11 0.24
C ASN A 51 5.23 6.08 1.01
N GLU A 52 4.87 4.95 0.39
CA GLU A 52 4.12 3.88 1.06
C GLU A 52 4.88 3.27 2.24
N LYS A 53 6.21 3.21 2.15
CA LYS A 53 7.06 2.85 3.29
C LYS A 53 6.84 3.80 4.48
N GLU A 54 6.79 5.11 4.25
CA GLU A 54 6.58 6.09 5.32
C GLU A 54 5.13 6.10 5.82
N HIS A 55 4.14 5.85 4.95
CA HIS A 55 2.74 5.61 5.35
C HIS A 55 2.63 4.39 6.28
N ALA A 56 3.13 3.23 5.83
CA ALA A 56 3.17 2.00 6.62
C ALA A 56 3.84 2.20 7.97
N LYS A 57 5.00 2.88 7.99
CA LYS A 57 5.75 3.18 9.21
C LYS A 57 4.95 4.06 10.18
N ARG A 58 4.17 5.02 9.67
CA ARG A 58 3.30 5.85 10.52
C ARG A 58 2.18 5.02 11.15
N PHE A 59 1.49 4.19 10.37
CA PHE A 59 0.44 3.31 10.89
C PHE A 59 0.98 2.32 11.91
N PHE A 60 2.13 1.70 11.61
CA PHE A 60 2.78 0.74 12.49
C PHE A 60 3.17 1.34 13.85
N ARG A 61 3.64 2.60 13.87
CA ARG A 61 3.99 3.33 15.11
C ARG A 61 2.80 3.59 16.04
N LEU A 62 1.57 3.53 15.53
CA LEU A 62 0.36 3.73 16.34
C LEU A 62 -0.08 2.44 17.04
N LEU A 63 0.40 1.26 16.60
CA LEU A 63 0.03 -0.02 17.20
C LEU A 63 0.74 -0.23 18.54
N GLU A 64 0.05 -0.87 19.49
CA GLU A 64 0.51 -1.10 20.86
C GLU A 64 1.21 -2.47 21.07
N GLY A 65 1.48 -3.21 19.98
CA GLY A 65 2.19 -4.50 19.98
C GLY A 65 1.31 -5.75 20.18
N GLY A 66 1.87 -6.96 20.00
CA GLY A 66 1.14 -8.23 20.02
C GLY A 66 0.45 -8.57 18.70
N ASP A 67 -0.16 -9.75 18.63
CA ASP A 67 -0.78 -10.27 17.40
C ASP A 67 -2.26 -9.87 17.32
N VAL A 68 -2.68 -9.44 16.13
CA VAL A 68 -4.06 -9.06 15.83
C VAL A 68 -4.46 -9.70 14.52
N GLU A 69 -5.59 -10.41 14.52
CA GLU A 69 -6.14 -11.00 13.30
C GLU A 69 -6.90 -9.94 12.48
N ILE A 70 -6.62 -9.91 11.18
CA ILE A 70 -7.32 -9.08 10.19
C ILE A 70 -7.89 -9.96 9.07
N VAL A 71 -9.01 -9.52 8.49
CA VAL A 71 -9.58 -10.09 7.26
C VAL A 71 -9.62 -8.99 6.23
N ALA A 72 -8.83 -9.12 5.17
CA ALA A 72 -8.73 -8.13 4.10
C ALA A 72 -8.46 -8.83 2.76
N ALA A 73 -8.87 -8.18 1.67
CA ALA A 73 -8.57 -8.61 0.32
C ALA A 73 -7.39 -7.80 -0.23
N TYR A 74 -6.51 -8.45 -1.00
CA TYR A 74 -5.35 -7.81 -1.60
C TYR A 74 -5.22 -8.20 -3.08
N PRO A 75 -4.53 -7.38 -3.90
CA PRO A 75 -4.20 -7.76 -5.27
C PRO A 75 -3.36 -9.03 -5.30
N ALA A 76 -3.90 -10.11 -5.86
CA ALA A 76 -3.21 -11.38 -6.04
C ALA A 76 -2.36 -11.39 -7.32
N GLY A 77 -1.44 -10.43 -7.42
CA GLY A 77 -0.76 -10.11 -8.68
C GLY A 77 -1.66 -9.33 -9.65
N VAL A 78 -1.20 -9.01 -10.86
CA VAL A 78 0.04 -9.48 -11.53
C VAL A 78 1.01 -8.34 -11.83
N ILE A 79 2.22 -8.68 -12.29
CA ILE A 79 3.16 -7.73 -12.89
C ILE A 79 2.95 -7.78 -14.41
N GLY A 80 2.44 -6.68 -14.97
CA GLY A 80 2.22 -6.50 -16.41
C GLY A 80 3.30 -5.62 -17.06
N ASP A 81 2.98 -5.04 -18.22
CA ASP A 81 3.77 -3.98 -18.86
C ASP A 81 3.66 -2.66 -18.07
N THR A 82 4.48 -1.65 -18.39
CA THR A 82 4.48 -0.38 -17.64
C THR A 82 3.11 0.31 -17.64
N ALA A 83 2.39 0.29 -18.77
CA ALA A 83 1.08 0.90 -18.86
C ALA A 83 0.04 0.20 -17.97
N GLY A 84 0.00 -1.13 -17.99
CA GLY A 84 -0.86 -1.94 -17.12
C GLY A 84 -0.51 -1.75 -15.64
N ASN A 85 0.77 -1.69 -15.31
CA ASN A 85 1.23 -1.45 -13.95
C ASN A 85 0.84 -0.06 -13.44
N LEU A 86 0.95 0.98 -14.27
CA LEU A 86 0.49 2.33 -13.93
C LEU A 86 -1.02 2.36 -13.68
N LYS A 87 -1.81 1.68 -14.52
CA LYS A 87 -3.25 1.59 -14.33
C LYS A 87 -3.60 0.85 -13.04
N ALA A 88 -2.92 -0.26 -12.76
CA ALA A 88 -3.13 -1.03 -11.54
C ALA A 88 -2.75 -0.23 -10.27
N ALA A 89 -1.66 0.53 -10.32
CA ALA A 89 -1.27 1.43 -9.25
C ALA A 89 -2.33 2.53 -9.02
N ALA A 90 -2.75 3.22 -10.09
CA ALA A 90 -3.77 4.26 -9.99
C ALA A 90 -5.11 3.75 -9.43
N ASP A 91 -5.54 2.54 -9.83
CA ASP A 91 -6.77 1.92 -9.30
C ASP A 91 -6.63 1.55 -7.82
N GLY A 92 -5.45 1.06 -7.42
CA GLY A 92 -5.12 0.77 -6.02
C GLY A 92 -5.20 2.04 -5.16
N GLU A 93 -4.45 3.08 -5.54
CA GLU A 93 -4.47 4.38 -4.87
C GLU A 93 -5.88 4.95 -4.78
N GLN A 94 -6.65 4.91 -5.88
CA GLN A 94 -8.02 5.38 -5.90
C GLN A 94 -8.90 4.66 -4.89
N PHE A 95 -8.82 3.33 -4.82
CA PHE A 95 -9.58 2.56 -3.86
C PHE A 95 -9.22 2.94 -2.42
N GLU A 96 -7.94 3.16 -2.14
CA GLU A 96 -7.46 3.52 -0.81
C GLU A 96 -8.05 4.84 -0.31
N TRP A 97 -7.89 5.95 -1.04
CA TRP A 97 -8.38 7.25 -0.56
C TRP A 97 -9.89 7.46 -0.71
N THR A 98 -10.57 6.75 -1.63
CA THR A 98 -12.03 6.91 -1.81
C THR A 98 -12.87 6.04 -0.89
N LYS A 99 -12.37 4.85 -0.52
CA LYS A 99 -13.16 3.86 0.19
C LYS A 99 -12.48 3.40 1.47
N LEU A 100 -11.23 2.93 1.38
CA LEU A 100 -10.57 2.30 2.51
C LEU A 100 -10.34 3.30 3.65
N TYR A 101 -9.60 4.37 3.38
CA TYR A 101 -9.23 5.35 4.40
C TYR A 101 -10.44 6.12 4.91
N LYS A 102 -11.39 6.49 4.04
CA LYS A 102 -12.65 7.09 4.49
C LYS A 102 -13.44 6.18 5.41
N GLY A 103 -13.47 4.87 5.13
CA GLY A 103 -14.11 3.89 6.00
C GLY A 103 -13.37 3.64 7.32
N PHE A 104 -12.15 4.19 7.48
CA PHE A 104 -11.38 4.12 8.72
C PHE A 104 -11.51 5.39 9.58
N GLU A 105 -12.13 6.45 9.07
CA GLU A 105 -12.31 7.72 9.78
C GLU A 105 -13.49 7.69 10.78
N ASP A 106 -14.45 6.78 10.59
CA ASP A 106 -15.63 6.57 11.43
C ASP A 106 -15.38 5.57 12.58
#